data_AF-A0A7I8MJR9-F1
#
_entry.id   AF-A0A7I8MJR9-F1
#
_cell.length_a   1.000
_cell.length_b   1.000
_cell.length_c   1.000
_cell.angle_alpha   90.00
_cell.angle_beta   90.00
_cell.angle_gamma   90.00
#
_symmetry.space_group_name_H-M   'P 1'
#
loop_
_entity.id
_entity.type
_entity.pdbx_description
1 polymer ?
#
loop_
_entity_poly.entity_id
_entity_poly.type
_entity_poly.pdbx_seq_one_letter_code
_entity_poly.pdbx_strand_id
1 'polypeptide(L)'
;MGTINLEEAKIKVDDEWLSVEELTQRIQEKMETGDMKFAGLASALEQLNHALENSRTLEISTVLTRDEYQRLKEIGGGDDRECVRQAIAAFIGSSGSAEANGKKRAVIRCSKCQTLIEIPPGDERPSEVKCPNCNAVGRLKAKHG
;
A
#
# COMPACT_ATOMS: atom_id res chain seq x y z
N MET A 1 3.06 -18.93 -4.74
CA MET A 1 1.98 -18.44 -3.85
C MET A 1 0.72 -18.35 -4.69
N GLY A 2 -0.34 -19.05 -4.31
CA GLY A 2 -1.63 -18.96 -5.01
C GLY A 2 -2.24 -17.56 -4.86
N THR A 3 -3.00 -17.11 -5.85
CA THR A 3 -3.81 -15.89 -5.71
C THR A 3 -5.02 -16.23 -4.86
N ILE A 4 -5.22 -15.53 -3.75
CA ILE A 4 -6.33 -15.75 -2.82
C ILE A 4 -7.33 -14.60 -2.94
N ASN A 5 -8.60 -14.93 -3.08
CA ASN A 5 -9.72 -14.01 -2.98
C ASN A 5 -10.39 -14.23 -1.61
N LEU A 6 -10.08 -13.36 -0.65
CA LEU A 6 -10.63 -13.43 0.70
C LEU A 6 -12.13 -13.09 0.77
N GLU A 7 -12.65 -12.35 -0.20
CA GLU A 7 -14.06 -11.94 -0.20
C GLU A 7 -14.98 -13.11 -0.58
N GLU A 8 -14.54 -13.91 -1.54
CA GLU A 8 -15.25 -15.10 -1.99
C GLU A 8 -14.80 -16.38 -1.27
N ALA A 9 -13.80 -16.27 -0.39
CA ALA A 9 -13.15 -17.41 0.26
C ALA A 9 -12.65 -18.46 -0.75
N LYS A 10 -11.97 -18.01 -1.81
CA LYS A 10 -11.44 -18.86 -2.88
C LYS A 10 -9.95 -18.68 -3.11
N ILE A 11 -9.31 -19.71 -3.62
CA ILE A 11 -7.91 -19.68 -4.08
C ILE A 11 -7.82 -20.16 -5.52
N LYS A 12 -6.92 -19.54 -6.30
CA LYS A 12 -6.70 -19.89 -7.70
C LYS A 12 -5.73 -21.09 -7.82
N VAL A 13 -6.21 -22.19 -8.40
CA VAL A 13 -5.45 -23.43 -8.67
C VAL A 13 -5.72 -23.85 -10.11
N ASP A 14 -4.68 -24.08 -10.91
CA ASP A 14 -4.79 -24.50 -12.32
C ASP A 14 -5.78 -23.64 -13.14
N ASP A 15 -5.71 -22.33 -12.94
CA ASP A 15 -6.59 -21.31 -13.51
C ASP A 15 -8.05 -21.28 -13.05
N GLU A 16 -8.42 -22.15 -12.12
CA GLU A 16 -9.76 -22.20 -11.52
C GLU A 16 -9.78 -21.63 -10.11
N TRP A 17 -10.86 -20.94 -9.76
CA TRP A 17 -11.11 -20.44 -8.41
C TRP A 17 -11.87 -21.48 -7.61
N LEU A 18 -11.24 -22.01 -6.56
CA LEU A 18 -11.80 -23.08 -5.75
C LEU A 18 -12.01 -22.62 -4.30
N SER A 19 -13.17 -22.95 -3.73
CA SER A 19 -13.47 -22.82 -2.30
C SER A 19 -12.88 -23.97 -1.48
N VAL A 20 -12.98 -23.86 -0.16
CA VAL A 20 -12.60 -24.92 0.79
C VAL A 20 -13.35 -26.22 0.51
N GLU A 21 -14.66 -26.13 0.25
CA GLU A 21 -15.51 -27.29 -0.06
C GLU A 21 -15.08 -27.94 -1.38
N GLU A 22 -14.87 -27.14 -2.43
CA GLU A 22 -14.46 -27.63 -3.75
C GLU A 22 -13.08 -28.29 -3.71
N LEU A 23 -12.13 -27.70 -2.96
CA LEU A 23 -10.80 -28.29 -2.74
C LEU A 23 -10.90 -29.62 -1.99
N THR A 24 -11.69 -29.67 -0.93
CA THR A 24 -11.88 -30.87 -0.11
C THR A 24 -12.50 -32.00 -0.95
N GLN A 25 -13.53 -31.67 -1.72
CA GLN A 25 -14.19 -32.63 -2.61
C GLN A 25 -13.20 -33.18 -3.64
N ARG A 26 -12.43 -32.33 -4.34
CA ARG A 26 -11.47 -32.79 -5.36
C ARG A 26 -10.33 -33.62 -4.78
N ILE A 27 -9.89 -33.31 -3.55
CA ILE A 27 -8.90 -34.14 -2.85
C ILE A 27 -9.49 -35.53 -2.57
N GLN A 28 -10.72 -35.58 -2.07
CA GLN A 28 -11.38 -36.84 -1.75
C GLN A 28 -11.62 -37.70 -3.00
N GLU A 29 -12.08 -37.10 -4.11
CA GLU A 29 -12.24 -37.79 -5.40
C GLU A 29 -10.90 -38.37 -5.91
N LYS A 30 -9.80 -37.62 -5.78
CA LYS A 30 -8.46 -38.10 -6.14
C LYS A 30 -7.99 -39.25 -5.23
N MET A 31 -8.29 -39.20 -3.94
CA MET A 31 -7.98 -40.28 -3.01
C MET A 31 -8.77 -41.56 -3.34
N GLU A 32 -10.07 -41.44 -3.62
CA GLU A 32 -10.95 -42.56 -3.95
C GLU A 32 -10.57 -43.24 -5.27
N THR A 33 -10.09 -42.46 -6.25
CA THR A 33 -9.60 -42.97 -7.54
C THR A 33 -8.16 -43.47 -7.49
N GLY A 34 -7.46 -43.32 -6.36
CA GLY A 34 -6.06 -43.70 -6.19
C GLY A 34 -5.06 -42.76 -6.88
N ASP A 35 -5.49 -41.58 -7.33
CA ASP A 35 -4.62 -40.55 -7.89
C ASP A 35 -3.90 -39.78 -6.76
N MET A 36 -2.63 -40.13 -6.53
CA MET A 36 -1.78 -39.50 -5.51
C MET A 36 -1.37 -38.05 -5.86
N LYS A 37 -1.80 -37.49 -7.00
CA LYS A 37 -1.52 -36.10 -7.39
C LYS A 37 -2.52 -35.11 -6.79
N PHE A 38 -2.73 -35.16 -5.47
CA PHE A 38 -3.57 -34.20 -4.73
C PHE A 38 -2.75 -33.25 -3.84
N ALA A 39 -1.43 -33.42 -3.73
CA ALA A 39 -0.57 -32.60 -2.89
C ALA A 39 -0.70 -31.08 -3.17
N GLY A 40 -0.88 -30.71 -4.45
CA GLY A 40 -1.12 -29.30 -4.84
C GLY A 40 -2.43 -28.76 -4.29
N LEU A 41 -3.51 -29.54 -4.35
CA LEU A 41 -4.82 -29.17 -3.80
C LEU A 41 -4.76 -29.08 -2.26
N ALA A 42 -4.09 -30.03 -1.61
CA ALA A 42 -3.93 -30.01 -0.16
C ALA A 42 -3.14 -28.77 0.31
N SER A 43 -2.07 -28.40 -0.40
CA SER A 43 -1.32 -27.19 -0.11
C SER A 43 -2.13 -25.92 -0.37
N ALA A 44 -2.97 -25.90 -1.41
CA ALA A 44 -3.87 -24.78 -1.69
C ALA A 44 -4.94 -24.63 -0.60
N LEU A 45 -5.48 -25.75 -0.11
CA LEU A 45 -6.44 -25.79 0.99
C LEU A 45 -5.83 -25.26 2.29
N GLU A 46 -4.61 -25.70 2.63
CA GLU A 46 -3.88 -25.19 3.80
C GLU A 46 -3.62 -23.69 3.69
N GLN A 47 -3.18 -23.20 2.53
CA GLN A 47 -2.97 -21.78 2.27
C GLN A 47 -4.25 -20.97 2.43
N LEU A 48 -5.37 -21.45 1.88
CA LEU A 48 -6.66 -20.77 1.97
C LEU A 48 -7.16 -20.71 3.41
N ASN A 49 -7.11 -21.83 4.15
CA ASN A 49 -7.49 -21.86 5.56
C ASN A 49 -6.63 -20.92 6.41
N HIS A 50 -5.31 -20.99 6.24
CA HIS A 50 -4.41 -20.08 6.96
C HIS A 50 -4.71 -18.61 6.65
N ALA A 51 -5.02 -18.28 5.39
CA ALA A 51 -5.39 -16.92 5.01
C ALA A 51 -6.72 -16.48 5.63
N LEU A 52 -7.73 -17.35 5.66
CA LEU A 52 -9.04 -17.07 6.26
C LEU A 52 -8.94 -16.92 7.79
N GLU A 53 -8.23 -17.81 8.47
CA GLU A 53 -8.03 -17.79 9.93
C GLU A 53 -7.28 -16.55 10.40
N ASN A 54 -6.32 -16.07 9.61
CA ASN A 54 -5.52 -14.89 9.93
C ASN A 54 -6.08 -13.60 9.32
N SER A 55 -7.17 -13.68 8.56
CA SER A 55 -7.84 -12.49 8.03
C SER A 55 -8.59 -11.76 9.12
N ARG A 56 -8.59 -10.42 9.04
CA ARG A 56 -9.40 -9.57 9.91
C ARG A 56 -10.15 -8.56 9.07
N THR A 57 -11.46 -8.53 9.24
CA THR A 57 -12.32 -7.54 8.59
C THR A 57 -12.23 -6.21 9.34
N LEU A 58 -12.00 -5.13 8.61
CA LEU A 58 -12.07 -3.76 9.13
C LEU A 58 -13.23 -3.05 8.44
N GLU A 59 -14.25 -2.69 9.20
CA GLU A 59 -15.33 -1.83 8.71
C GLU A 59 -14.92 -0.36 8.88
N ILE A 60 -14.76 0.35 7.77
CA ILE A 60 -14.30 1.74 7.76
C ILE A 60 -15.32 2.59 7.00
N SER A 61 -15.78 3.66 7.64
CA SER A 61 -16.54 4.73 6.98
C SER A 61 -15.72 6.01 7.01
N THR A 62 -15.59 6.67 5.87
CA THR A 62 -14.88 7.94 5.73
C THR A 62 -15.64 8.84 4.76
N VAL A 63 -15.60 10.14 5.02
CA VAL A 63 -16.22 11.15 4.16
C VAL A 63 -15.10 11.79 3.37
N LEU A 64 -15.17 11.65 2.04
CA LEU A 64 -14.23 12.27 1.11
C LEU A 64 -14.88 13.49 0.46
N THR A 65 -14.11 14.55 0.31
CA THR A 65 -14.48 15.65 -0.58
C THR A 65 -14.44 15.19 -2.05
N ARG A 66 -15.10 15.92 -2.95
CA ARG A 66 -15.13 15.60 -4.38
C ARG A 66 -13.73 15.46 -4.98
N ASP A 67 -12.81 16.35 -4.60
CA ASP A 67 -11.44 16.35 -5.10
C ASP A 67 -10.59 15.20 -4.54
N GLU A 68 -10.87 14.74 -3.33
CA GLU A 68 -10.21 13.55 -2.75
C GLU A 68 -10.71 12.27 -3.41
N TYR A 69 -12.01 12.16 -3.65
CA TYR A 69 -12.59 11.01 -4.34
C TYR A 69 -12.07 10.88 -5.78
N GLN A 70 -11.93 12.00 -6.49
CA GLN A 70 -11.39 11.99 -7.85
C GLN A 70 -9.92 11.54 -7.88
N ARG A 71 -9.09 12.04 -6.95
CA ARG A 71 -7.70 11.60 -6.80
C ARG A 71 -7.61 10.12 -6.44
N LEU A 72 -8.52 9.61 -5.63
CA LEU A 72 -8.57 8.20 -5.27
C LEU A 72 -8.86 7.33 -6.51
N LYS A 73 -9.82 7.73 -7.35
CA LYS A 73 -10.19 7.02 -8.59
C LYS A 73 -9.07 6.90 -9.61
N GLU A 74 -8.24 7.94 -9.73
CA GLU A 74 -7.10 7.95 -10.64
C GLU A 74 -6.05 6.86 -10.28
N ILE A 75 -5.98 6.48 -9.00
CA ILE A 75 -5.01 5.48 -8.51
C ILE A 75 -5.43 4.06 -8.90
N GLY A 76 -6.68 3.67 -8.68
CA GLY A 76 -7.16 2.30 -8.93
C GLY A 76 -7.89 2.10 -10.25
N GLY A 77 -7.67 2.96 -11.25
CA GLY A 77 -8.20 2.75 -12.61
C GLY A 77 -9.73 2.72 -12.72
N GLY A 78 -10.44 3.35 -11.78
CA GLY A 78 -11.90 3.41 -11.73
C GLY A 78 -12.60 2.33 -10.90
N ASP A 79 -11.87 1.37 -10.32
CA ASP A 79 -12.42 0.44 -9.32
C ASP A 79 -12.15 0.98 -7.91
N ASP A 80 -13.20 1.52 -7.26
CA ASP A 80 -13.12 2.13 -5.94
C ASP A 80 -12.51 1.18 -4.89
N ARG A 81 -12.73 -0.15 -4.99
CA ARG A 81 -12.19 -1.12 -4.02
C ARG A 81 -10.70 -1.31 -4.21
N GLU A 82 -10.25 -1.42 -5.46
CA GLU A 82 -8.83 -1.52 -5.78
C GLU A 82 -8.10 -0.22 -5.41
N CYS A 83 -8.72 0.94 -5.59
CA CYS A 83 -8.18 2.23 -5.15
C CYS A 83 -7.89 2.22 -3.64
N VAL A 84 -8.88 1.80 -2.83
CA VAL A 84 -8.75 1.75 -1.36
C VAL A 84 -7.68 0.73 -0.95
N ARG A 85 -7.68 -0.46 -1.57
CA ARG A 85 -6.70 -1.51 -1.28
C ARG A 85 -5.26 -1.03 -1.54
N GLN A 86 -5.04 -0.38 -2.68
CA GLN A 86 -3.73 0.17 -3.03
C GLN A 86 -3.31 1.31 -2.11
N ALA A 87 -4.22 2.22 -1.74
CA ALA A 87 -3.92 3.30 -0.81
C ALA A 87 -3.52 2.78 0.58
N ILE A 88 -4.25 1.80 1.10
CA ILE A 88 -3.95 1.15 2.39
C ILE A 88 -2.61 0.39 2.29
N ALA A 89 -2.40 -0.38 1.23
CA ALA A 89 -1.14 -1.11 1.02
C ALA A 89 0.06 -0.17 0.90
N ALA A 90 -0.09 0.96 0.21
CA ALA A 90 0.94 1.99 0.12
C ALA A 90 1.25 2.59 1.49
N PHE A 91 0.24 2.89 2.31
CA PHE A 91 0.42 3.45 3.66
C PHE A 91 1.05 2.45 4.63
N ILE A 92 0.57 1.20 4.66
CA ILE A 92 1.13 0.14 5.50
C ILE A 92 2.55 -0.22 5.04
N GLY A 93 2.77 -0.38 3.73
CA GLY A 93 4.09 -0.67 3.17
C GLY A 93 5.12 0.45 3.37
N SER A 94 4.68 1.71 3.43
CA SER A 94 5.56 2.85 3.71
C SER A 94 5.95 2.98 5.19
N SER A 95 5.34 2.21 6.10
CA SER A 95 5.79 2.11 7.50
C SER A 95 7.03 1.21 7.69
N GLY A 96 7.51 0.53 6.65
CA GLY A 96 8.63 -0.41 6.72
C GLY A 96 9.93 0.00 6.00
N SER A 97 9.87 0.84 4.98
CA SER A 97 11.07 1.38 4.30
C SER A 97 10.66 2.52 3.37
N ALA A 98 10.75 3.75 3.86
CA ALA A 98 10.86 4.90 2.99
C ALA A 98 12.28 4.91 2.38
N GLU A 99 12.50 4.06 1.37
CA GLU A 99 13.53 4.34 0.37
C GLU A 99 13.10 5.61 -0.35
N ALA A 100 13.72 6.70 0.12
CA ALA A 100 13.59 8.04 -0.39
C ALA A 100 14.13 8.11 -1.82
N ASN A 101 13.31 7.78 -2.81
CA ASN A 101 13.48 8.32 -4.15
C ASN A 101 12.74 9.66 -4.26
N GLY A 102 13.17 10.62 -3.46
CA GLY A 102 12.67 11.98 -3.42
C GLY A 102 13.79 12.87 -2.90
N LYS A 103 14.43 13.60 -3.81
CA LYS A 103 15.48 14.60 -3.56
C LYS A 103 15.32 15.22 -2.16
N LYS A 104 16.31 14.98 -1.28
CA LYS A 104 16.32 15.43 0.14
C LYS A 104 15.89 16.90 0.22
N ARG A 105 14.62 17.14 0.56
CA ARG A 105 14.10 18.50 0.78
C ARG A 105 14.67 19.00 2.08
N ALA A 106 15.48 20.05 2.02
CA ALA A 106 16.01 20.67 3.22
C ALA A 106 14.92 21.55 3.84
N VAL A 107 14.51 21.21 5.08
CA VAL A 107 13.57 22.01 5.85
C VAL A 107 14.35 22.84 6.88
N ILE A 108 14.10 24.15 6.93
CA ILE A 108 14.68 25.05 7.93
C ILE A 108 13.59 25.66 8.81
N ARG A 109 13.93 26.06 10.03
CA ARG A 109 13.02 26.80 10.93
C ARG A 109 13.27 28.29 10.82
N CYS A 110 12.20 29.07 10.69
CA CYS A 110 12.28 30.53 10.80
C CYS A 110 12.72 30.94 12.22
N SER A 111 13.71 31.83 12.32
CA SER A 111 14.21 32.33 13.61
C SER A 111 13.22 33.23 14.36
N LYS A 112 12.23 33.82 13.67
CA LYS A 112 11.23 34.71 14.30
C LYS A 112 9.97 34.00 14.77
N CYS A 113 9.41 33.12 13.95
CA CYS A 113 8.10 32.50 14.22
C CYS A 113 8.14 30.98 14.25
N GLN A 114 9.33 30.37 14.14
CA GLN A 114 9.55 28.93 14.14
C GLN A 114 8.84 28.14 13.01
N THR A 115 8.14 28.81 12.10
CA THR A 115 7.53 28.19 10.92
C THR A 115 8.57 27.45 10.08
N LEU A 116 8.20 26.25 9.64
CA LEU A 116 9.02 25.42 8.75
C LEU A 116 8.99 25.99 7.33
N ILE A 117 10.16 26.16 6.73
CA ILE A 117 10.33 26.66 5.37
C ILE A 117 10.95 25.54 4.54
N GLU A 118 10.24 25.14 3.48
CA GLU A 118 10.73 24.17 2.51
C GLU A 118 11.66 24.86 1.51
N ILE A 119 12.90 24.37 1.39
CA ILE A 119 13.83 24.82 0.36
C ILE A 119 13.65 23.92 -0.87
N PRO A 120 13.33 24.48 -2.06
CA PRO A 120 13.18 23.68 -3.27
C PRO A 120 14.51 22.98 -3.61
N PRO A 121 14.46 21.71 -4.06
CA PRO A 121 15.67 20.99 -4.44
C PRO A 121 16.22 21.53 -5.77
N GLY A 122 17.45 22.05 -5.73
CA GLY A 122 18.24 22.47 -6.89
C GLY A 122 19.72 22.48 -6.54
N ASP A 123 20.59 22.39 -7.55
CA ASP A 123 22.05 22.46 -7.36
C ASP A 123 22.49 23.80 -6.74
N GLU A 124 21.69 24.85 -6.94
CA GLU A 124 21.89 26.17 -6.33
C GLU A 124 20.97 26.36 -5.12
N ARG A 125 21.55 26.24 -3.92
CA ARG A 125 20.85 26.61 -2.68
C ARG A 125 20.68 28.13 -2.64
N PRO A 126 19.46 28.67 -2.49
CA PRO A 126 19.26 30.12 -2.46
C PRO A 126 19.98 30.73 -1.26
N SER A 127 20.71 31.82 -1.49
CA SER A 127 21.44 32.53 -0.43
C SER A 127 20.51 33.25 0.55
N GLU A 128 19.28 33.56 0.13
CA GLU A 128 18.25 34.23 0.91
C GLU A 128 16.93 33.45 0.86
N VAL A 129 16.27 33.33 2.01
CA VAL A 129 14.97 32.67 2.16
C VAL A 129 14.02 33.58 2.92
N LYS A 130 12.82 33.77 2.36
CA LYS A 130 11.75 34.54 2.98
C LYS A 130 10.75 33.60 3.67
N CYS A 131 10.44 33.89 4.94
CA CYS A 131 9.43 33.13 5.68
C CYS A 131 8.02 33.44 5.14
N PRO A 132 7.21 32.43 4.79
CA PRO A 132 5.86 32.66 4.28
C PRO A 132 4.88 33.17 5.35
N ASN A 133 5.18 32.94 6.63
CA ASN A 133 4.29 33.32 7.73
C ASN A 133 4.56 34.74 8.25
N CYS A 134 5.81 35.07 8.56
CA CYS A 134 6.17 36.37 9.16
C CYS A 134 6.92 37.32 8.22
N ASN A 135 7.10 36.94 6.96
CA ASN A 135 7.85 37.70 5.94
C ASN A 135 9.31 38.04 6.30
N ALA A 136 9.87 37.47 7.37
CA ALA A 136 11.27 37.66 7.73
C ALA A 136 12.19 37.04 6.66
N VAL A 137 13.25 37.77 6.29
CA VAL A 137 14.28 37.31 5.35
C VAL A 137 15.49 36.82 6.15
N GLY A 138 15.94 35.61 5.85
CA GLY A 138 17.13 35.00 6.45
C GLY A 138 18.13 34.56 5.39
N ARG A 139 19.42 34.64 5.69
CA ARG A 139 20.49 34.15 4.81
C ARG A 139 20.89 32.72 5.16
N LEU A 140 20.99 31.87 4.14
CA LEU A 140 21.51 30.51 4.29
C LEU A 140 23.02 30.51 4.05
N LYS A 141 23.80 29.99 5.00
CA LYS A 141 25.23 29.76 4.78
C LYS A 141 25.40 28.64 3.75
N ALA A 142 26.19 28.89 2.70
CA ALA A 142 26.66 27.84 1.80
C ALA A 142 27.45 26.81 2.61
N LYS A 143 27.24 25.51 2.34
CA LYS A 143 28.14 24.48 2.86
C LYS A 143 29.45 24.62 2.08
N HIS A 144 30.50 25.11 2.70
CA HIS A 144 31.85 24.78 2.23
C HIS A 144 32.01 23.26 2.43
N GLY A 145 32.32 22.56 1.34
CA GLY A 145 32.69 21.15 1.36
C GLY A 145 34.00 20.93 2.08
#